data_AF-X1BGU2-F1
#
_entry.id   AF-X1BGU2-F1
#
_cell.length_a   1.000
_cell.length_b   1.000
_cell.length_c   1.000
_cell.angle_alpha   90.00
_cell.angle_beta   90.00
_cell.angle_gamma   90.00
#
_symmetry.space_group_name_H-M   'P 1'
#
loop_
_entity.id
_entity.type
_entity.pdbx_description
1 polymer ?
#
loop_
_entity_poly.entity_id
_entity_poly.type
_entity_poly.pdbx_seq_one_letter_code
_entity_poly.pdbx_strand_id
1 'polypeptide(L)'
;THTGRVSKRSNHILKDYVVQSALQMGLRGPEPLLQDYKRREATGQHAGFGIGRRFLRMAMCLMRSSQVYLPPTLRNPKIQIQERAGYYLTMWPLLRNKWKKAHAHQVAFAKDQPLGQWRQMVQEIYDIKLKL
;
A
#
# COMPACT_ATOMS: atom_id res chain seq x y z
N THR A 1 6.03 -27.56 -28.93
CA THR A 1 6.76 -26.85 -27.84
C THR A 1 6.30 -27.39 -26.51
N HIS A 2 7.04 -28.32 -25.90
CA HIS A 2 6.68 -28.93 -24.62
C HIS A 2 6.94 -27.91 -23.50
N THR A 3 5.88 -27.31 -22.94
CA THR A 3 6.00 -26.54 -21.70
C THR A 3 6.07 -27.51 -20.53
N GLY A 4 7.25 -27.63 -19.89
CA GLY A 4 7.45 -28.44 -18.70
C GLY A 4 6.54 -28.02 -17.54
N ARG A 5 6.24 -28.96 -16.63
CA ARG A 5 5.36 -28.75 -15.46
C ARG A 5 6.06 -27.81 -14.47
N VAL A 6 5.66 -26.54 -14.46
CA VAL A 6 6.14 -25.57 -13.46
C VAL A 6 5.64 -26.00 -12.09
N SER A 7 6.48 -26.66 -11.28
CA SER A 7 6.18 -26.78 -9.86
C SER A 7 6.41 -25.40 -9.23
N LYS A 8 5.31 -24.70 -8.95
CA LYS A 8 5.35 -23.44 -8.21
C LYS A 8 5.93 -23.75 -6.83
N ARG A 9 7.21 -23.44 -6.56
CA ARG A 9 7.57 -22.99 -5.22
C ARG A 9 6.81 -21.69 -4.98
N SER A 10 5.55 -21.80 -4.58
CA SER A 10 4.77 -20.72 -4.01
C SER A 10 5.63 -20.19 -2.87
N ASN A 11 6.19 -18.99 -3.01
CA ASN A 11 6.89 -18.32 -1.92
C ASN A 11 5.87 -18.12 -0.79
N HIS A 12 5.84 -19.07 0.14
CA HIS A 12 4.82 -19.15 1.18
C HIS A 12 4.94 -17.96 2.14
N ILE A 13 6.18 -17.51 2.39
CA ILE A 13 6.48 -16.32 3.20
C ILE A 13 5.85 -15.07 2.58
N LEU A 14 6.09 -14.84 1.29
CA LEU A 14 5.51 -13.69 0.58
C LEU A 14 3.99 -13.79 0.52
N LYS A 15 3.46 -14.99 0.25
CA LYS A 15 2.02 -15.23 0.24
C LYS A 15 1.42 -14.93 1.61
N ASP A 16 2.08 -15.34 2.69
CA ASP A 16 1.62 -15.10 4.05
C ASP A 16 1.62 -13.60 4.37
N TYR A 17 2.70 -12.86 4.06
CA TYR A 17 2.71 -11.40 4.22
C TYR A 17 1.61 -10.69 3.42
N VAL A 18 1.30 -11.16 2.21
CA VAL A 18 0.18 -10.62 1.41
C VAL A 18 -1.16 -10.88 2.09
N VAL A 19 -1.37 -12.07 2.65
CA VAL A 19 -2.61 -12.43 3.37
C VAL A 19 -2.73 -11.66 4.68
N GLN A 20 -1.65 -11.53 5.45
CA GLN A 20 -1.62 -10.71 6.67
C GLN A 20 -1.90 -9.24 6.35
N SER A 21 -1.33 -8.71 5.27
CA SER A 21 -1.62 -7.35 4.80
C SER A 21 -3.10 -7.18 4.45
N ALA A 22 -3.69 -8.18 3.77
CA ALA A 22 -5.10 -8.19 3.42
C ALA A 22 -6.02 -8.23 4.65
N LEU A 23 -5.65 -8.98 5.69
CA LEU A 23 -6.34 -8.98 6.98
C LEU A 23 -6.32 -7.58 7.62
N GLN A 24 -5.14 -6.94 7.66
CA GLN A 24 -5.03 -5.58 8.21
C GLN A 24 -5.88 -4.56 7.43
N MET A 25 -5.99 -4.72 6.09
CA MET A 25 -6.90 -3.91 5.28
C MET A 25 -8.38 -4.18 5.58
N GLY A 26 -8.74 -5.42 5.91
CA GLY A 26 -10.09 -5.78 6.34
C GLY A 26 -10.47 -5.20 7.72
N LEU A 27 -9.48 -5.04 8.61
CA LEU A 27 -9.71 -4.52 9.96
C LEU A 27 -9.68 -2.99 10.04
N ARG A 28 -8.76 -2.35 9.33
CA ARG A 28 -8.43 -0.91 9.50
C ARG A 28 -8.10 -0.21 8.19
N GLY A 29 -8.34 -0.86 7.05
CA GLY A 29 -8.03 -0.31 5.73
C GLY A 29 -9.01 0.77 5.27
N PRO A 30 -8.75 1.36 4.10
CA PRO A 30 -9.70 2.25 3.43
C PRO A 30 -11.08 1.60 3.28
N GLU A 31 -12.14 2.39 3.43
CA GLU A 31 -13.53 1.94 3.40
C GLU A 31 -13.87 0.98 2.25
N PRO A 32 -13.44 1.22 0.98
CA PRO A 32 -13.74 0.30 -0.12
C PRO A 32 -13.08 -1.08 -0.03
N LEU A 33 -11.98 -1.21 0.73
CA LEU A 33 -11.31 -2.49 0.99
C LEU A 33 -11.93 -3.21 2.19
N LEU A 34 -12.27 -2.44 3.23
CA LEU A 34 -12.93 -2.94 4.43
C LEU A 34 -14.33 -3.51 4.11
N GLN A 35 -15.14 -2.79 3.33
CA GLN A 35 -16.46 -3.26 2.91
C GLN A 35 -16.38 -4.52 2.03
N ASP A 36 -15.42 -4.58 1.11
CA ASP A 36 -15.19 -5.76 0.25
C ASP A 36 -14.74 -6.96 1.08
N TYR A 37 -13.92 -6.75 2.12
CA TYR A 37 -13.53 -7.80 3.06
C TYR A 37 -14.76 -8.35 3.82
N LYS A 38 -15.54 -7.46 4.47
CA LYS A 38 -16.75 -7.86 5.22
C LYS A 38 -17.77 -8.58 4.35
N ARG A 39 -18.01 -8.10 3.13
CA ARG A 39 -18.91 -8.76 2.16
C ARG A 39 -18.45 -10.19 1.83
N ARG A 40 -17.14 -10.41 1.67
CA ARG A 40 -16.59 -11.74 1.38
C ARG A 40 -16.73 -12.68 2.58
N GLU A 41 -16.48 -12.20 3.79
CA GLU A 41 -16.73 -12.99 5.01
C GLU A 41 -18.20 -13.36 5.14
N ALA A 42 -19.11 -12.40 4.97
CA ALA A 42 -20.55 -12.63 5.05
C ALA A 42 -21.07 -13.63 4.01
N THR A 43 -20.35 -13.82 2.91
CA THR A 43 -20.69 -14.79 1.84
C THR A 43 -19.91 -16.11 1.95
N GLY A 44 -19.20 -16.34 3.07
CA GLY A 44 -18.41 -17.55 3.29
C GLY A 44 -17.17 -17.69 2.39
N GLN A 45 -16.76 -16.62 1.70
CA GLN A 45 -15.57 -16.63 0.86
C GLN A 45 -14.29 -16.40 1.67
N HIS A 46 -13.15 -16.86 1.15
CA HIS A 46 -11.85 -16.53 1.74
C HIS A 46 -11.46 -15.06 1.53
N ALA A 47 -11.94 -14.18 2.42
CA ALA A 47 -11.78 -12.73 2.34
C ALA A 47 -10.31 -12.29 2.25
N GLY A 48 -9.43 -12.88 3.08
CA GLY A 48 -7.98 -12.61 3.06
C GLY A 48 -7.34 -12.85 1.68
N PHE A 49 -7.67 -13.97 1.02
CA PHE A 49 -7.17 -14.22 -0.34
C PHE A 49 -7.80 -13.31 -1.39
N GLY A 50 -9.09 -12.99 -1.25
CA GLY A 50 -9.78 -12.05 -2.13
C GLY A 50 -9.15 -10.66 -2.12
N ILE A 51 -8.96 -10.10 -0.92
CA ILE A 51 -8.32 -8.80 -0.73
C ILE A 51 -6.84 -8.85 -1.04
N GLY A 52 -6.12 -9.93 -0.72
CA GLY A 52 -4.71 -10.09 -1.09
C GLY A 52 -4.48 -10.01 -2.61
N ARG A 53 -5.35 -10.65 -3.41
CA ARG A 53 -5.31 -10.52 -4.88
C ARG A 53 -5.61 -9.10 -5.36
N ARG A 54 -6.50 -8.38 -4.68
CA ARG A 54 -6.82 -6.97 -5.00
C ARG A 54 -5.67 -6.05 -4.64
N PHE A 55 -5.04 -6.25 -3.48
CA PHE A 55 -3.85 -5.54 -3.03
C PHE A 55 -2.70 -5.68 -4.04
N LEU A 56 -2.37 -6.91 -4.45
CA LEU A 56 -1.33 -7.15 -5.46
C LEU A 56 -1.64 -6.45 -6.79
N ARG A 57 -2.91 -6.48 -7.24
CA ARG A 57 -3.31 -5.75 -8.46
C ARG A 57 -3.15 -4.24 -8.32
N MET A 58 -3.49 -3.67 -7.16
CA MET A 58 -3.27 -2.25 -6.90
C MET A 58 -1.78 -1.92 -6.90
N ALA A 59 -0.95 -2.70 -6.21
CA ALA A 59 0.49 -2.50 -6.17
C ALA A 59 1.11 -2.57 -7.58
N MET A 60 0.77 -3.60 -8.37
CA MET A 60 1.24 -3.73 -9.75
C MET A 60 0.80 -2.55 -10.63
N CYS A 61 -0.44 -2.06 -10.47
CA CYS A 61 -0.91 -0.90 -11.21
C CYS A 61 -0.09 0.35 -10.89
N LEU A 62 0.11 0.63 -9.59
CA LEU A 62 0.91 1.77 -9.11
C LEU A 62 2.35 1.71 -9.60
N MET A 63 2.98 0.52 -9.57
CA MET A 63 4.33 0.33 -10.07
C MET A 63 4.43 0.59 -11.58
N ARG A 64 3.46 0.11 -12.36
CA ARG A 64 3.46 0.29 -13.83
C ARG A 64 3.18 1.72 -14.25
N SER A 65 2.38 2.46 -13.49
CA SER A 65 2.08 3.86 -13.75
C SER A 65 3.06 4.82 -13.07
N SER A 66 4.04 4.31 -12.33
CA SER A 66 4.94 5.11 -11.47
C SER A 66 4.19 6.09 -10.56
N GLN A 67 3.02 5.66 -10.07
CA GLN A 67 2.18 6.48 -9.20
C GLN A 67 2.34 6.09 -7.74
N VAL A 68 2.33 7.10 -6.88
CA VAL A 68 2.16 6.88 -5.44
C VAL A 68 0.68 6.64 -5.14
N TYR A 69 0.39 5.75 -4.19
CA TYR A 69 -0.99 5.52 -3.77
C TYR A 69 -1.67 6.82 -3.32
N LEU A 70 -2.87 7.04 -3.87
CA LEU A 70 -3.85 8.03 -3.43
C LEU A 70 -5.19 7.34 -3.13
N PRO A 71 -5.97 7.82 -2.14
CA PRO A 71 -7.33 7.36 -1.95
C PRO A 71 -8.21 7.73 -3.16
N PRO A 72 -9.26 6.94 -3.49
CA PRO A 72 -10.09 7.16 -4.68
C PRO A 72 -10.62 8.58 -4.83
N THR A 73 -10.98 9.23 -3.72
CA THR A 73 -11.49 10.62 -3.67
C THR A 73 -10.50 11.64 -4.22
N LEU A 74 -9.19 11.38 -4.12
CA LEU A 74 -8.13 12.30 -4.55
C LEU A 74 -7.54 11.97 -5.94
N ARG A 75 -8.05 10.91 -6.60
CA ARG A 75 -7.57 10.48 -7.93
C ARG A 75 -8.19 11.27 -9.09
N ASN A 76 -9.25 12.04 -8.82
CA ASN A 76 -9.89 12.85 -9.86
C ASN A 76 -8.91 13.92 -10.38
N PRO A 77 -8.70 14.03 -11.71
CA PRO A 77 -7.81 15.04 -12.30
C PRO A 77 -8.17 16.48 -11.94
N LYS A 78 -9.44 16.77 -11.63
CA LYS A 78 -9.92 18.11 -11.26
C LYS A 78 -9.50 18.53 -9.84
N ILE A 79 -9.04 17.59 -9.01
CA ILE A 79 -8.60 17.87 -7.64
C ILE A 79 -7.28 18.63 -7.68
N GLN A 80 -7.20 19.71 -6.91
CA GLN A 80 -6.00 20.53 -6.83
C GLN A 80 -4.83 19.72 -6.27
N ILE A 81 -3.63 19.96 -6.81
CA ILE A 81 -2.41 19.27 -6.36
C ILE A 81 -2.16 19.47 -4.85
N GLN A 82 -2.56 20.62 -4.32
CA GLN A 82 -2.44 20.97 -2.90
C GLN A 82 -3.32 20.09 -1.99
N GLU A 83 -4.50 19.69 -2.44
CA GLU A 83 -5.36 18.76 -1.68
C GLU A 83 -4.73 17.36 -1.60
N ARG A 84 -4.09 16.92 -2.69
CA ARG A 84 -3.32 15.66 -2.71
C ARG A 84 -2.11 15.75 -1.79
N ALA A 85 -1.40 16.88 -1.79
CA ALA A 85 -0.29 17.16 -0.90
C ALA A 85 -0.74 17.12 0.58
N GLY A 86 -1.88 17.73 0.88
CA GLY A 86 -2.51 17.73 2.20
C GLY A 86 -2.72 16.32 2.76
N TYR A 87 -3.16 15.38 1.92
CA TYR A 87 -3.30 13.98 2.32
C TYR A 87 -1.99 13.37 2.84
N TYR A 88 -0.87 13.59 2.15
CA TYR A 88 0.43 13.07 2.58
C TYR A 88 0.92 13.75 3.86
N LEU A 89 0.69 15.06 4.00
CA LEU A 89 1.01 15.80 5.22
C LEU A 89 0.23 15.30 6.43
N THR A 90 -1.06 15.01 6.28
CA THR A 90 -1.89 14.46 7.37
C THR A 90 -1.50 13.02 7.72
N MET A 91 -1.15 12.21 6.73
CA MET A 91 -0.78 10.80 6.94
C MET A 91 0.64 10.62 7.49
N TRP A 92 1.56 11.54 7.17
CA TRP A 92 2.97 11.42 7.51
C TRP A 92 3.28 11.22 9.00
N PRO A 93 2.69 11.99 9.95
CA PRO A 93 2.91 11.77 11.37
C PRO A 93 2.55 10.35 11.83
N LEU A 94 1.46 9.78 11.29
CA LEU A 94 1.02 8.44 11.62
C LEU A 94 2.02 7.39 11.14
N LEU A 95 2.49 7.53 9.90
CA LEU A 95 3.46 6.62 9.31
C LEU A 95 4.81 6.72 10.03
N ARG A 96 5.32 7.94 10.27
CA ARG A 96 6.55 8.18 11.03
C ARG A 96 6.45 7.60 12.43
N ASN A 97 5.36 7.83 13.16
CA ASN A 97 5.16 7.33 14.51
C ASN A 97 5.13 5.80 14.57
N LYS A 98 4.58 5.12 13.56
CA LYS A 98 4.62 3.65 13.47
C LYS A 98 6.07 3.14 13.47
N TRP A 99 6.92 3.70 12.62
CA TRP A 99 8.33 3.28 12.52
C TRP A 99 9.17 3.78 13.70
N LYS A 100 8.79 4.90 14.31
CA LYS A 100 9.43 5.38 15.54
C LYS A 100 9.19 4.43 16.71
N LYS A 101 7.96 3.92 16.87
CA LYS A 101 7.61 2.90 17.89
C LYS A 101 8.34 1.58 17.69
N ALA A 102 8.70 1.25 16.44
CA ALA A 102 9.54 0.10 16.12
C ALA A 102 11.05 0.38 16.23
N HIS A 103 11.46 1.55 16.73
CA HIS A 103 12.85 2.01 16.79
C HIS A 103 13.59 1.99 15.43
N ALA A 104 12.86 2.01 14.32
CA ALA A 104 13.39 1.79 12.98
C ALA A 104 13.20 2.97 12.03
N HIS A 105 12.66 4.11 12.48
CA HIS A 105 12.38 5.27 11.62
C HIS A 105 13.59 5.82 10.84
N GLN A 106 14.78 5.87 11.45
CA GLN A 106 16.01 6.31 10.76
C GLN A 106 16.36 5.35 9.61
N VAL A 107 16.36 4.05 9.89
CA VAL A 107 16.70 3.02 8.90
C VAL A 107 15.62 2.93 7.82
N ALA A 108 14.36 2.79 8.20
CA ALA A 108 13.25 2.61 7.27
C ALA A 108 13.16 3.72 6.21
N PHE A 109 13.46 4.97 6.60
CA PHE A 109 13.40 6.14 5.71
C PHE A 109 14.76 6.62 5.19
N ALA A 110 15.82 5.84 5.35
CA ALA A 110 17.11 6.11 4.73
C ALA A 110 16.97 6.16 3.20
N LYS A 111 17.81 6.95 2.52
CA LYS A 111 17.67 7.30 1.09
C LYS A 111 17.64 6.08 0.16
N ASP A 112 18.39 5.05 0.50
CA ASP A 112 18.52 3.79 -0.23
C ASP A 112 17.37 2.80 0.06
N GLN A 113 16.55 3.06 1.08
CA GLN A 113 15.48 2.18 1.50
C GLN A 113 14.16 2.50 0.78
N PRO A 114 13.27 1.52 0.57
CA PRO A 114 12.04 1.72 -0.20
C PRO A 114 11.15 2.86 0.32
N LEU A 115 11.05 3.03 1.66
CA LEU A 115 10.25 4.12 2.22
C LEU A 115 10.96 5.47 2.16
N GLY A 116 12.29 5.51 2.14
CA GLY A 116 13.05 6.74 1.90
C GLY A 116 12.92 7.21 0.45
N GLN A 117 13.02 6.28 -0.51
CA GLN A 117 12.74 6.55 -1.93
C GLN A 117 11.30 7.03 -2.13
N TRP A 118 10.33 6.35 -1.52
CA TRP A 118 8.93 6.80 -1.52
C TRP A 118 8.76 8.21 -0.97
N ARG A 119 9.37 8.49 0.20
CA ARG A 119 9.32 9.82 0.82
C ARG A 119 9.90 10.88 -0.10
N GLN A 120 11.03 10.61 -0.75
CA GLN A 120 11.66 11.53 -1.70
C GLN A 120 10.72 11.82 -2.88
N MET A 121 10.18 10.78 -3.53
CA MET A 121 9.24 10.92 -4.65
C MET A 121 8.01 11.76 -4.27
N VAL A 122 7.41 11.53 -3.10
CA VAL A 122 6.25 12.31 -2.65
C VAL A 122 6.61 13.77 -2.44
N GLN A 123 7.76 14.07 -1.85
CA GLN A 123 8.20 15.46 -1.65
C GLN A 123 8.43 16.17 -2.98
N GLU A 124 9.03 15.49 -3.96
CA GLU A 124 9.31 16.05 -5.30
C GLU A 124 8.03 16.26 -6.12
N ILE A 125 7.11 15.29 -6.13
CA ILE A 125 5.87 15.38 -6.92
C ILE A 125 4.95 16.51 -6.42
N TYR A 126 4.88 16.70 -5.10
CA TYR A 126 3.91 17.61 -4.49
C TYR A 126 4.53 18.89 -3.93
N ASP A 127 5.84 19.08 -4.07
CA ASP A 127 6.60 20.20 -3.51
C ASP A 127 6.34 20.41 -2.00
N ILE A 128 6.49 19.32 -1.22
CA ILE A 128 6.26 19.32 0.24
C ILE A 128 7.46 18.79 1.03
N LYS A 129 7.44 19.00 2.35
CA LYS A 129 8.49 18.51 3.27
C LYS A 129 7.93 17.56 4.34
N LEU A 130 8.35 16.29 4.27
CA LEU A 130 7.99 15.24 5.23
C LEU A 130 9.11 15.06 6.25
N LYS A 131 9.09 15.77 7.39
CA LYS A 131 10.23 15.79 8.34
C LYS A 131 10.40 14.46 9.10
N LEU A 132 11.63 13.91 9.13
CA LEU A 132 12.00 12.70 9.86
C LEU A 132 12.15 12.88 11.37
#